data_AF-A0A1E4LLY3-F1
#
_entry.id   AF-A0A1E4LLY3-F1
#
_cell.length_a   1.000
_cell.length_b   1.000
_cell.length_c   1.000
_cell.angle_alpha   90.00
_cell.angle_beta   90.00
_cell.angle_gamma   90.00
#
_symmetry.space_group_name_H-M   'P 1'
#
loop_
_entity.id
_entity.type
_entity.pdbx_description
1 polymer ?
#
loop_
_entity_poly.entity_id
_entity_poly.type
_entity_poly.pdbx_seq_one_letter_code
_entity_poly.pdbx_strand_id
1 'polypeptide(L)'
;MGNKGRLPVLTGGMLVLCVLAVASMAVFATLTLVSARADMRLSRENAEFHRAYYEAEYQAALRVNGLQKGADDAFVIAVDERMALSVIARDGEIAEWKLIDTGETDTPDDTPLPVWEGE
;
A
#
# COMPACT_ATOMS: atom_id res chain seq x y z
N MET A 1 9.37 -73.89 0.54
CA MET A 1 8.64 -72.75 -0.06
C MET A 1 9.50 -71.51 0.10
N GLY A 2 9.90 -70.91 -1.02
CA GLY A 2 10.92 -69.86 -1.06
C GLY A 2 10.44 -68.53 -0.48
N ASN A 3 11.13 -68.07 0.56
CA ASN A 3 10.97 -66.74 1.14
C ASN A 3 11.59 -65.70 0.18
N LYS A 4 10.77 -64.89 -0.48
CA LYS A 4 11.20 -63.79 -1.35
C LYS A 4 11.06 -62.47 -0.58
N GLY A 5 11.96 -62.26 0.38
CA GLY A 5 12.18 -60.95 1.00
C GLY A 5 13.10 -60.08 0.13
N ARG A 6 12.57 -59.46 -0.92
CA ARG A 6 13.18 -58.27 -1.56
C ARG A 6 12.31 -57.09 -1.07
N LEU A 7 12.79 -55.98 -0.53
CA LEU A 7 13.80 -55.05 -1.06
C LEU A 7 14.34 -54.14 0.08
N PRO A 8 15.65 -54.14 0.41
CA PRO A 8 16.23 -53.16 1.34
C PRO A 8 16.60 -51.81 0.68
N VAL A 9 16.33 -51.62 -0.62
CA VAL A 9 16.70 -50.41 -1.40
C VAL A 9 15.56 -49.38 -1.46
N LEU A 10 14.31 -49.77 -1.22
CA LEU A 10 13.13 -48.90 -1.39
C LEU A 10 12.94 -47.91 -0.24
N THR A 11 13.46 -48.22 0.96
CA THR A 11 13.22 -47.46 2.20
C THR A 11 13.94 -46.11 2.22
N GLY A 12 15.17 -46.03 1.70
CA GLY A 12 15.96 -44.80 1.70
C GLY A 12 15.43 -43.75 0.71
N GLY A 13 15.11 -44.15 -0.52
CA GLY A 13 14.57 -43.24 -1.53
C GLY A 13 13.20 -42.66 -1.15
N MET A 14 12.33 -43.47 -0.54
CA MET A 14 11.02 -43.01 -0.09
C MET A 14 11.14 -41.98 1.05
N LEU A 15 12.06 -42.19 2.00
CA LEU A 15 12.35 -41.21 3.06
C LEU A 15 12.85 -39.88 2.50
N VAL A 16 13.77 -39.90 1.53
CA VAL A 16 14.28 -38.68 0.88
C VAL A 16 13.15 -37.92 0.18
N LEU A 17 12.27 -38.61 -0.56
CA LEU A 17 11.12 -38.00 -1.21
C LEU A 17 10.13 -37.42 -0.20
N CYS A 18 9.88 -38.12 0.91
CA CYS A 18 9.01 -37.61 1.99
C CYS A 18 9.59 -36.34 2.61
N VAL A 19 10.88 -36.31 2.95
CA VAL A 19 11.52 -35.13 3.52
C VAL A 19 11.49 -33.97 2.52
N LEU A 20 11.80 -34.22 1.24
CA LEU A 20 11.74 -33.21 0.19
C LEU A 20 10.33 -32.64 0.04
N ALA A 21 9.31 -33.50 0.05
CA ALA A 21 7.91 -33.07 -0.05
C ALA A 21 7.46 -32.24 1.16
N VAL A 22 7.84 -32.64 2.37
CA VAL A 22 7.54 -31.86 3.59
C VAL A 22 8.28 -30.54 3.57
N ALA A 23 9.55 -30.53 3.15
CA ALA A 23 10.34 -29.31 3.03
C ALA A 23 9.75 -28.34 1.99
N SER A 24 9.32 -28.83 0.82
CA SER A 24 8.69 -27.98 -0.19
C SER A 24 7.35 -27.43 0.30
N MET A 25 6.51 -28.26 0.94
CA MET A 25 5.27 -27.78 1.57
C MET A 25 5.53 -26.72 2.64
N ALA A 26 6.57 -26.89 3.47
CA ALA A 26 6.93 -25.90 4.49
C ALA A 26 7.37 -24.56 3.86
N VAL A 27 8.15 -24.61 2.78
CA VAL A 27 8.53 -23.39 2.03
C VAL A 27 7.30 -22.72 1.43
N PHE A 28 6.40 -23.46 0.78
CA PHE A 28 5.17 -22.87 0.24
C PHE A 28 4.26 -22.28 1.33
N ALA A 29 4.14 -22.96 2.47
CA ALA A 29 3.34 -22.48 3.60
C ALA A 29 3.93 -21.19 4.19
N THR A 30 5.26 -21.11 4.33
CA THR A 30 5.92 -19.90 4.85
C THR A 30 5.80 -18.72 3.89
N LEU A 31 6.01 -18.92 2.58
CA LEU A 31 5.80 -17.86 1.58
C LEU A 31 4.35 -17.38 1.58
N THR A 32 3.38 -18.30 1.62
CA THR A 32 1.95 -17.95 1.69
C THR A 32 1.65 -17.11 2.94
N LEU A 33 2.18 -17.49 4.11
CA LEU A 33 1.97 -16.75 5.35
C LEU A 33 2.60 -15.35 5.32
N VAL A 34 3.82 -15.24 4.78
CA VAL A 34 4.50 -13.95 4.64
C VAL A 34 3.73 -13.03 3.69
N SER A 35 3.26 -13.56 2.55
CA SER A 35 2.43 -12.80 1.61
C SER A 35 1.14 -12.32 2.27
N ALA A 36 0.40 -13.21 2.93
CA ALA A 36 -0.85 -12.85 3.60
C ALA A 36 -0.65 -11.78 4.68
N ARG A 37 0.47 -11.81 5.41
CA ARG A 37 0.82 -10.77 6.38
C ARG A 37 1.16 -9.44 5.72
N ALA A 38 1.89 -9.47 4.60
CA ALA A 38 2.21 -8.27 3.84
C ALA A 38 0.93 -7.61 3.30
N ASP A 39 0.03 -8.41 2.73
CA ASP A 39 -1.26 -7.93 2.20
C ASP A 39 -2.14 -7.36 3.31
N MET A 40 -2.21 -8.01 4.47
CA MET A 40 -2.94 -7.48 5.63
C MET A 40 -2.37 -6.14 6.12
N ARG A 41 -1.03 -6.01 6.18
CA ARG A 41 -0.39 -4.76 6.60
C ARG A 41 -0.71 -3.64 5.60
N LEU A 42 -0.50 -3.89 4.31
CA LEU A 42 -0.78 -2.91 3.25
C LEU A 42 -2.26 -2.50 3.24
N SER A 43 -3.18 -3.46 3.36
CA SER A 43 -4.61 -3.17 3.41
C SER A 43 -4.99 -2.29 4.59
N ARG A 44 -4.35 -2.50 5.75
CA ARG A 44 -4.57 -1.68 6.94
C ARG A 44 -4.04 -0.26 6.76
N GLU A 45 -2.80 -0.12 6.30
CA GLU A 45 -2.19 1.18 6.02
C GLU A 45 -3.04 1.98 5.02
N ASN A 46 -3.50 1.35 3.94
CA ASN A 46 -4.34 2.01 2.95
C ASN A 46 -5.71 2.43 3.53
N ALA A 47 -6.33 1.59 4.36
CA ALA A 47 -7.58 1.93 5.03
C ALA A 47 -7.42 3.11 6.01
N GLU A 48 -6.32 3.14 6.75
CA GLU A 48 -5.98 4.24 7.66
C GLU A 48 -5.71 5.54 6.87
N PHE A 49 -4.96 5.46 5.77
CA PHE A 49 -4.72 6.59 4.87
C PHE A 49 -6.02 7.19 4.32
N HIS A 50 -6.89 6.36 3.73
CA HIS A 50 -8.17 6.85 3.18
C HIS A 50 -9.05 7.48 4.26
N ARG A 51 -9.06 6.93 5.47
CA ARG A 51 -9.78 7.52 6.59
C ARG A 51 -9.25 8.92 6.93
N ALA A 52 -7.93 9.07 7.03
CA ALA A 52 -7.31 10.36 7.31
C ALA A 52 -7.54 11.37 6.17
N TYR A 53 -7.49 10.91 4.93
CA TYR A 53 -7.79 11.72 3.75
C TYR A 53 -9.21 12.27 3.82
N TYR A 54 -10.22 11.44 4.06
CA TYR A 54 -11.61 11.90 4.16
C TYR A 54 -11.86 12.83 5.35
N GLU A 55 -11.14 12.65 6.46
CA GLU A 55 -11.18 13.61 7.57
C GLU A 55 -10.62 14.97 7.12
N ALA A 56 -9.48 14.99 6.42
CA ALA A 56 -8.93 16.23 5.88
C ALA A 56 -9.89 16.90 4.87
N GLU A 57 -10.56 16.11 4.02
CA GLU A 57 -11.59 16.62 3.11
C GLU A 57 -12.75 17.28 3.87
N TYR A 58 -13.22 16.64 4.95
CA TYR A 58 -14.29 17.17 5.78
C TYR A 58 -13.89 18.51 6.44
N GLN A 59 -12.67 18.59 6.98
CA GLN A 59 -12.14 19.82 7.57
C GLN A 59 -11.98 20.94 6.52
N ALA A 60 -11.50 20.60 5.33
CA ALA A 60 -11.41 21.54 4.22
C ALA A 60 -12.79 22.06 3.81
N ALA A 61 -13.77 21.17 3.66
CA ALA A 61 -15.13 21.54 3.31
C ALA A 61 -15.76 22.45 4.38
N LEU A 62 -15.58 22.16 5.66
CA LEU A 62 -16.07 23.02 6.75
C LEU A 62 -15.47 24.43 6.65
N ARG A 63 -14.16 24.52 6.39
CA ARG A 63 -13.47 25.80 6.27
C ARG A 63 -13.97 26.61 5.08
N VAL A 64 -14.11 25.99 3.92
CA VAL A 64 -14.61 26.65 2.70
C VAL A 64 -16.08 27.07 2.87
N ASN A 65 -16.94 26.24 3.47
CA ASN A 65 -18.33 26.62 3.75
C ASN A 65 -18.46 27.79 4.74
N GLY A 66 -17.43 28.04 5.55
CA GLY A 66 -17.37 29.20 6.45
C GLY A 66 -16.93 30.50 5.76
N LEU A 67 -16.44 30.43 4.52
CA LEU A 67 -16.00 31.61 3.78
C LEU A 67 -17.20 32.45 3.33
N GLN A 68 -17.03 33.77 3.38
CA GLN A 68 -17.99 34.68 2.79
C GLN A 68 -17.84 34.67 1.26
N LYS A 69 -18.94 34.94 0.55
CA LYS A 69 -18.90 35.13 -0.90
C LYS A 69 -17.93 36.26 -1.26
N GLY A 70 -17.02 36.02 -2.20
CA GLY A 70 -15.93 36.94 -2.55
C GLY A 70 -14.65 36.76 -1.72
N ALA A 71 -14.61 35.84 -0.76
CA ALA A 71 -13.41 35.57 0.01
C ALA A 71 -12.55 34.50 -0.68
N ASP A 72 -11.26 34.80 -0.76
CA ASP A 72 -10.23 33.86 -1.21
C ASP A 72 -9.49 33.35 0.02
N ASP A 73 -9.22 32.04 0.07
CA ASP A 73 -8.43 31.40 1.12
C ASP A 73 -7.56 30.30 0.50
N ALA A 74 -6.38 30.09 1.05
CA ALA A 74 -5.48 29.03 0.63
C ALA A 74 -4.88 28.39 1.87
N PHE A 75 -5.07 27.08 2.00
CA PHE A 75 -4.65 26.35 3.20
C PHE A 75 -4.27 24.92 2.88
N VAL A 76 -3.55 24.32 3.82
CA VAL A 76 -3.06 22.95 3.74
C VAL A 76 -3.48 22.20 5.00
N ILE A 77 -3.97 20.98 4.83
CA ILE A 77 -4.37 20.08 5.93
C ILE A 77 -3.53 18.81 5.84
N ALA A 78 -2.79 18.48 6.91
CA ALA A 78 -2.02 17.25 6.95
C ALA A 78 -2.95 16.03 6.90
N VAL A 79 -2.61 15.07 6.03
CA VAL A 79 -3.30 13.77 5.92
C VAL A 79 -2.50 12.73 6.70
N ASP A 80 -1.19 12.68 6.50
CA ASP A 80 -0.26 11.84 7.27
C ASP A 80 1.12 12.52 7.40
N GLU A 81 2.17 11.76 7.72
CA GLU A 81 3.54 12.28 7.89
C GLU A 81 4.17 12.85 6.61
N ARG A 82 3.68 12.42 5.44
CA ARG A 82 4.24 12.73 4.13
C ARG A 82 3.25 13.37 3.18
N MET A 83 1.96 13.31 3.45
CA MET A 83 0.94 13.79 2.54
C MET A 83 0.10 14.88 3.21
N ALA A 84 -0.21 15.92 2.45
CA ALA A 84 -1.14 16.95 2.86
C ALA A 84 -2.11 17.30 1.74
N LEU A 85 -3.30 17.73 2.11
CA LEU A 85 -4.31 18.24 1.19
C LEU A 85 -4.17 19.76 1.07
N SER A 86 -3.79 20.23 -0.12
CA SER A 86 -3.76 21.64 -0.49
C SER A 86 -5.08 22.05 -1.10
N VAL A 87 -5.69 23.10 -0.56
CA VAL A 87 -6.97 23.65 -1.02
C VAL A 87 -6.84 25.14 -1.27
N ILE A 88 -7.25 25.57 -2.45
CA ILE A 88 -7.38 26.98 -2.81
C ILE A 88 -8.85 27.25 -3.07
N ALA A 89 -9.42 28.17 -2.29
CA ALA A 89 -10.77 28.68 -2.49
C ALA A 89 -10.71 30.09 -3.10
N ARG A 90 -11.59 30.35 -4.07
CA ARG A 90 -11.77 31.66 -4.71
C ARG A 90 -13.24 32.00 -4.76
N ASP A 91 -13.60 33.24 -4.43
CA ASP A 91 -15.00 33.70 -4.36
C ASP A 91 -15.90 32.84 -3.46
N GLY A 92 -15.34 32.19 -2.44
CA GLY A 92 -16.04 31.25 -1.57
C GLY A 92 -16.31 29.86 -2.16
N GLU A 93 -15.75 29.55 -3.34
CA GLU A 93 -15.81 28.22 -3.98
C GLU A 93 -14.43 27.57 -4.06
N ILE A 94 -14.38 26.24 -4.18
CA ILE A 94 -13.12 25.50 -4.31
C ILE A 94 -12.59 25.68 -5.75
N ALA A 95 -11.44 26.33 -5.88
CA ALA A 95 -10.75 26.50 -7.16
C ALA A 95 -9.71 25.40 -7.41
N GLU A 96 -9.04 24.91 -6.36
CA GLU A 96 -8.05 23.85 -6.47
C GLU A 96 -8.12 22.91 -5.27
N TRP A 97 -7.98 21.61 -5.54
CA TRP A 97 -7.99 20.55 -4.55
C TRP A 97 -6.95 19.51 -4.94
N LYS A 98 -5.85 19.43 -4.19
CA LYS A 98 -4.71 18.61 -4.58
C LYS A 98 -4.05 17.97 -3.37
N LEU A 99 -3.82 16.67 -3.44
CA LEU A 99 -2.94 15.98 -2.52
C LEU A 99 -1.48 16.23 -2.93
N ILE A 100 -0.67 16.69 -1.99
CA ILE A 100 0.75 17.00 -2.18
C ILE A 100 1.61 16.13 -1.25
N ASP A 101 2.76 15.67 -1.74
CA ASP A 101 3.81 15.06 -0.90
C ASP A 101 4.57 16.21 -0.21
N THR A 102 4.50 16.25 1.11
CA THR A 102 5.20 17.16 2.01
C THR A 102 6.52 16.58 2.53
N GLY A 103 6.87 15.36 2.13
CA GLY A 103 8.17 14.79 2.40
C GLY A 103 9.27 15.51 1.62
N GLU A 104 10.41 15.76 2.28
CA GLU A 104 11.63 16.23 1.62
C GLU A 104 12.18 15.09 0.76
N THR A 105 11.93 15.14 -0.55
CA THR A 105 12.63 14.29 -1.51
C THR A 105 14.05 14.83 -1.66
N ASP A 106 14.99 14.19 -0.97
CA ASP A 106 16.44 14.40 -1.12
C ASP A 106 16.95 13.85 -2.47
N THR A 107 16.24 14.15 -3.55
CA THR A 107 16.60 13.82 -4.93
C THR A 107 16.95 15.12 -5.66
N PRO A 108 18.18 15.26 -6.18
CA PRO A 108 18.62 16.47 -6.92
C PRO A 108 17.95 16.66 -8.29
N ASP A 109 16.83 15.99 -8.56
CA ASP A 109 16.15 16.02 -9.86
C ASP A 109 14.62 16.00 -9.68
N ASP A 110 14.06 17.16 -9.36
CA ASP A 110 12.62 17.47 -9.43
C ASP A 110 12.14 17.58 -10.89
N THR A 111 12.62 16.70 -11.78
CA THR A 111 12.06 16.58 -13.13
C THR A 111 10.78 15.76 -13.02
N PRO A 112 9.59 16.33 -13.32
CA PRO A 112 8.36 15.55 -13.36
C PRO A 112 8.56 14.37 -14.32
N LEU A 113 8.31 13.15 -13.83
CA LEU A 113 8.32 11.97 -14.71
C LEU A 113 7.37 12.25 -15.88
N PRO A 114 7.78 11.97 -17.13
CA PRO A 114 6.91 12.17 -18.27
C PRO A 114 5.64 11.34 -18.07
N VAL A 115 4.50 12.02 -17.99
CA VAL A 115 3.19 11.37 -17.99
C VAL A 115 3.05 10.71 -19.36
N TRP A 116 2.87 9.40 -19.38
CA TRP A 116 2.67 8.66 -20.62
C TRP A 116 1.34 9.08 -21.24
N GLU A 117 1.39 9.72 -22.41
CA GLU A 117 0.24 10.27 -23.14
C GLU A 117 -0.52 9.24 -23.99
N GLY A 118 -0.04 7.99 -24.06
CA GLY A 118 -0.66 6.93 -24.85
C GLY A 118 -0.58 7.17 -26.36
N GLU A 119 0.41 6.55 -27.01
CA GLU A 119 0.41 6.35 -28.48
C GLU A 119 0.12 4.87 -28.79
#